data_AF-A0A5C9BE52-F1
#
_entry.id   AF-A0A5C9BE52-F1
#
_cell.length_a   1.000
_cell.length_b   1.000
_cell.length_c   1.000
_cell.angle_alpha   90.00
_cell.angle_beta   90.00
_cell.angle_gamma   90.00
#
_symmetry.space_group_name_H-M   'P 1'
#
loop_
_entity.id
_entity.type
_entity.pdbx_description
1 polymer ?
#
loop_
_entity_poly.entity_id
_entity_poly.type
_entity_poly.pdbx_seq_one_letter_code
_entity_poly.pdbx_strand_id
1 'polypeptide(L)' 'MTSRAATEWRYEKLTWPEINEAIEMQKVCIIPCGAVEQHGPHLPLDVDLM' A
#
# COMPACT_ATOMS: atom_id res chain seq x y z
N MET A 1 4.56 -20.64 12.89
CA MET A 1 4.05 -20.01 11.65
C MET A 1 4.80 -18.71 11.46
N THR A 2 5.26 -18.40 10.26
CA THR A 2 5.82 -17.08 9.95
C THR A 2 4.74 -16.02 10.17
N SER A 3 5.10 -14.91 10.80
CA SER A 3 4.21 -13.77 10.97
C SER A 3 3.66 -13.31 9.61
N ARG A 4 2.39 -12.86 9.59
CA ARG A 4 1.83 -12.21 8.39
C ARG A 4 2.59 -10.94 8.03
N ALA A 5 3.17 -10.24 9.01
CA ALA A 5 4.03 -9.10 8.77
C ALA A 5 5.27 -9.46 7.93
N ALA A 6 5.70 -10.73 7.88
CA ALA A 6 6.83 -11.16 7.05
C ALA A 6 6.44 -11.35 5.57
N THR A 7 5.23 -11.84 5.28
CA THR A 7 4.82 -12.23 3.92
C THR A 7 3.82 -11.28 3.26
N GLU A 8 3.07 -10.51 4.04
CA GLU A 8 2.17 -9.46 3.55
C GLU A 8 2.93 -8.15 3.33
N TRP A 9 2.61 -7.47 2.23
CA TRP A 9 3.24 -6.21 1.82
C TRP A 9 2.27 -5.04 1.88
N ARG A 10 0.96 -5.32 1.80
CA ARG A 10 -0.08 -4.31 1.92
C ARG A 10 -0.28 -3.95 3.39
N TYR A 11 0.29 -2.81 3.79
CA TYR A 11 0.29 -2.34 5.17
C TYR A 11 -1.13 -2.26 5.76
N GLU A 12 -2.14 -1.94 4.95
CA GLU A 12 -3.53 -1.84 5.40
C GLU A 12 -4.26 -3.18 5.55
N LYS A 13 -3.61 -4.32 5.23
CA LYS A 13 -4.10 -5.69 5.49
C LYS A 13 -3.54 -6.30 6.78
N LEU A 14 -2.64 -5.58 7.46
CA LEU A 14 -2.12 -5.96 8.77
C LEU A 14 -3.02 -5.38 9.87
N THR A 15 -3.19 -6.16 10.93
CA THR A 15 -3.73 -5.67 12.20
C THR A 15 -2.70 -4.79 12.91
N TRP A 16 -3.14 -3.95 13.85
CA TRP A 16 -2.23 -3.05 14.55
C TRP A 16 -1.07 -3.78 15.31
N PRO A 17 -1.22 -5.01 15.86
CA PRO A 17 -0.08 -5.72 16.43
C PRO A 17 0.90 -6.21 15.35
N GLU A 18 0.40 -6.72 14.22
CA GLU A 18 1.24 -7.13 13.08
C GLU A 18 2.01 -5.95 12.47
N ILE A 19 1.44 -4.74 12.54
CA ILE A 19 2.13 -3.50 12.19
C ILE A 19 3.35 -3.26 13.09
N ASN A 20 3.26 -3.52 14.39
CA ASN A 20 4.43 -3.38 15.29
C ASN A 20 5.55 -4.35 14.88
N GLU A 21 5.21 -5.58 14.49
CA GLU A 21 6.18 -6.54 13.99
C GLU A 21 6.82 -6.06 12.67
N ALA A 22 6.05 -5.42 11.78
CA ALA A 22 6.58 -4.82 10.56
C ALA A 22 7.56 -3.66 10.85
N ILE A 23 7.28 -2.87 11.89
CA ILE A 23 8.18 -1.79 12.38
C ILE A 23 9.47 -2.38 12.94
N GLU A 24 9.40 -3.43 13.75
CA GLU A 24 10.59 -4.13 14.28
C GLU A 24 11.47 -4.71 13.16
N MET A 25 10.85 -5.22 12.09
CA MET A 25 11.56 -5.67 10.88
C MET A 25 12.11 -4.52 10.01
N GLN A 26 11.89 -3.26 10.39
CA GLN A 26 12.31 -2.08 9.65
C GLN A 26 11.76 -2.05 8.21
N LYS A 27 10.52 -2.53 8.01
CA LYS A 27 9.85 -2.41 6.71
C LYS A 27 9.64 -0.94 6.35
N VAL A 28 9.89 -0.60 5.10
CA VAL A 28 9.71 0.76 4.58
C VAL A 28 8.30 0.90 3.99
N CYS A 29 7.55 1.91 4.44
CA CYS A 29 6.26 2.25 3.86
C CYS A 29 6.44 3.05 2.57
N ILE A 30 5.81 2.58 1.50
CA ILE A 30 5.66 3.33 0.24
C ILE A 30 4.23 3.87 0.23
N ILE A 31 4.08 5.18 0.08
CA ILE A 31 2.78 5.85 -0.04
C ILE A 31 2.64 6.29 -1.51
N PRO A 32 1.85 5.57 -2.32
CA PRO A 32 1.50 6.04 -3.66
C PRO A 32 0.77 7.37 -3.55
N CYS A 33 1.13 8.31 -4.42
CA CYS A 33 0.50 9.62 -4.52
C CYS A 33 0.20 9.88 -5.99
N GLY A 34 -1.06 10.16 -6.29
CA GLY A 34 -1.55 10.45 -7.64
C GLY A 34 -2.68 11.48 -7.58
N ALA A 35 -3.36 11.66 -8.70
CA ALA A 35 -4.47 12.60 -8.82
C ALA A 35 -5.74 11.92 -9.37
N VAL A 36 -6.86 12.64 -9.22
CA VAL A 36 -8.05 12.40 -10.04
C VAL A 36 -8.08 13.53 -11.06
N GLU A 37 -7.74 13.23 -12.30
CA GLU A 37 -7.57 14.23 -13.36
C GLU A 37 -8.04 13.72 -14.73
N GLN A 38 -8.06 14.61 -15.73
CA GLN A 38 -8.57 14.26 -17.06
C GLN A 38 -7.43 13.66 -17.92
N HIS A 39 -7.59 12.41 -18.38
CA HIS A 39 -6.65 11.71 -19.26
C HIS A 39 -7.13 11.58 -20.72
N GLY A 40 -8.15 12.34 -21.11
CA GLY A 40 -8.73 12.39 -22.44
C GLY A 40 -9.90 11.41 -22.60
N PRO A 41 -10.63 11.45 -23.73
CA PRO A 41 -11.83 10.64 -23.90
C PRO A 41 -11.62 9.11 -23.91
N HIS A 42 -10.37 8.66 -23.90
CA HIS A 42 -9.97 7.27 -24.09
C HIS A 42 -9.42 6.62 -22.81
N LEU A 43 -9.33 7.37 -21.71
CA LEU A 43 -8.80 6.89 -20.44
C LEU A 43 -9.70 7.30 -19.26
N PRO A 44 -9.76 6.49 -18.19
CA PRO A 44 -10.44 6.84 -16.94
C PRO A 44 -9.81 8.05 -16.22
N LEU A 45 -10.48 8.55 -15.17
CA LEU A 45 -10.02 9.71 -14.39
C LEU A 45 -8.95 9.38 -13.33
N ASP A 46 -8.80 8.11 -12.97
CA ASP A 46 -8.01 7.63 -11.84
C ASP A 46 -6.79 6.82 -12.29
N VAL A 47 -6.32 7.06 -13.52
CA VAL A 47 -5.14 6.39 -14.09
C VAL A 47 -3.90 6.59 -13.22
N ASP A 48 -3.78 7.72 -12.53
CA ASP A 48 -2.65 8.00 -11.64
C ASP A 48 -2.66 7.17 -10.34
N LEU A 49 -3.78 6.48 -10.05
CA LEU A 49 -3.97 5.68 -8.83
C LEU A 49 -3.99 4.17 -9.09
N MET A 50 -4.24 3.73 -10.34
CA MET A 50 -4.46 2.32 -10.71
C MET A 50 -3.20 1.59 -11.16
#